data_AF-A0A8S3HYU0-F1
#
_entry.id   AF-A0A8S3HYU0-F1
#
_cell.length_a   1.000
_cell.length_b   1.000
_cell.length_c   1.000
_cell.angle_alpha   90.00
_cell.angle_beta   90.00
_cell.angle_gamma   90.00
#
_symmetry.space_group_name_H-M   'P 1'
#
loop_
_entity.id
_entity.type
_entity.pdbx_description
1 polymer ?
#
loop_
_entity_poly.entity_id
_entity_poly.type
_entity_poly.pdbx_seq_one_letter_code
_entity_poly.pdbx_strand_id
1 'polypeptide(L)'
;KFLLEWIDQDRMMRVEGEGRWLDYTPLNTWIENTRLVPFKCPLRWSILRNLNQRDRFSLNDLIERLDNRKRELGLIIDLTDTDRYYDYRDVEDLDIEYCKIRVPGHQDVSDENCQKFFRIVNKFLRNNRQNDKLIGIHCTHGVNRSGYFIARYLIEILGLQPDEAIAAFNRARGHRIEKNIEDLQTRKPIQ
;
A
#
# COMPACT_ATOMS: atom_id res chain seq x y z
N LYS A 1 18.98 -15.78 -24.90
CA LYS A 1 19.08 -14.49 -24.18
C LYS A 1 17.84 -14.21 -23.33
N PHE A 2 16.62 -14.33 -23.86
CA PHE A 2 15.37 -14.14 -23.09
C PHE A 2 15.20 -15.01 -21.83
N LEU A 3 15.58 -16.30 -21.87
CA LEU A 3 15.45 -17.17 -20.69
C LEU A 3 16.40 -16.82 -19.54
N LEU A 4 17.60 -16.31 -19.84
CA LEU A 4 18.61 -16.04 -18.81
C LEU A 4 18.32 -14.73 -18.05
N GLU A 5 17.77 -13.72 -18.73
CA GLU A 5 17.29 -12.49 -18.10
C GLU A 5 16.07 -12.74 -17.19
N TRP A 6 15.18 -13.66 -17.59
CA TRP A 6 14.03 -14.08 -16.79
C TRP A 6 14.45 -14.83 -15.52
N ILE A 7 15.42 -15.75 -15.64
CA ILE A 7 15.96 -16.54 -14.52
C ILE A 7 16.67 -15.66 -13.48
N ASP A 8 17.31 -14.56 -13.88
CA ASP A 8 18.02 -13.65 -12.95
C ASP A 8 17.05 -12.70 -12.21
N GLN A 9 15.97 -12.26 -12.86
CA GLN A 9 14.88 -11.49 -12.24
C GLN A 9 14.14 -12.34 -11.19
N ASP A 10 13.85 -13.60 -11.52
CA ASP A 10 13.27 -14.57 -10.58
C ASP A 10 14.21 -14.86 -9.40
N ARG A 11 15.54 -14.72 -9.56
CA ARG A 11 16.52 -15.00 -8.50
C ARG A 11 16.61 -13.88 -7.46
N MET A 12 16.42 -12.62 -7.86
CA MET A 12 16.42 -11.47 -6.94
C MET A 12 15.14 -11.32 -6.13
N MET A 13 14.02 -11.84 -6.66
CA MET A 13 12.68 -11.80 -6.06
C MET A 13 12.29 -13.15 -5.43
N ARG A 14 13.27 -14.01 -5.07
CA ARG A 14 13.03 -15.29 -4.35
C ARG A 14 12.72 -15.07 -2.88
N VAL A 15 11.63 -14.39 -2.64
CA VAL A 15 10.90 -14.42 -1.38
C VAL A 15 9.49 -14.70 -1.84
N GLU A 16 8.95 -15.84 -1.43
CA GLU A 16 7.67 -16.35 -1.90
C GLU A 16 6.61 -15.24 -1.96
N GLY A 17 6.11 -14.97 -3.16
CA GLY A 17 5.08 -13.96 -3.43
C GLY A 17 5.54 -12.66 -4.09
N GLU A 18 6.83 -12.46 -4.38
CA GLU A 18 7.34 -11.24 -5.06
C GLU A 18 7.32 -11.31 -6.59
N GLY A 19 7.29 -12.50 -7.20
CA GLY A 19 7.43 -12.71 -8.66
C GLY A 19 6.37 -12.05 -9.56
N ARG A 20 5.34 -11.41 -8.99
CA ARG A 20 4.29 -10.70 -9.73
C ARG A 20 4.32 -9.18 -9.56
N TRP A 21 5.34 -8.60 -8.94
CA TRP A 21 5.41 -7.15 -8.70
C TRP A 21 5.31 -6.30 -9.98
N LEU A 22 5.78 -6.84 -11.11
CA LEU A 22 5.70 -6.20 -12.43
C LEU A 22 4.28 -6.20 -13.00
N ASP A 23 3.41 -7.13 -12.60
CA ASP A 23 2.02 -7.22 -13.07
C ASP A 23 1.15 -6.07 -12.53
N TYR A 24 1.58 -5.44 -11.44
CA TYR A 24 0.80 -4.42 -10.76
C TYR A 24 1.28 -3.01 -11.13
N THR A 25 0.31 -2.15 -11.44
CA THR A 25 0.58 -0.72 -11.66
C THR A 25 1.14 -0.09 -10.38
N PRO A 26 2.09 0.87 -10.47
CA PRO A 26 2.68 1.51 -9.31
C PRO A 26 1.67 2.14 -8.35
N LEU A 27 0.82 2.99 -8.91
CA LEU A 27 -0.19 3.81 -8.24
C LEU A 27 -1.30 4.10 -9.28
N ASN A 28 -2.56 4.18 -8.85
CA ASN A 28 -3.65 4.65 -9.70
C ASN A 28 -4.29 5.94 -9.18
N THR A 29 -5.07 5.92 -8.10
CA THR A 29 -5.58 7.13 -7.42
C THR A 29 -5.87 6.86 -5.94
N TRP A 30 -6.24 7.88 -5.17
CA TRP A 30 -6.69 7.75 -3.78
C TRP A 30 -8.16 7.34 -3.69
N ILE A 31 -8.59 6.80 -2.55
CA ILE A 31 -9.99 6.46 -2.31
C ILE A 31 -10.80 7.76 -2.20
N GLU A 32 -11.85 7.87 -3.01
CA GLU A 32 -12.76 9.02 -3.05
C GLU A 32 -13.30 9.37 -1.65
N ASN A 33 -13.44 10.68 -1.36
CA ASN A 33 -13.86 11.22 -0.07
C ASN A 33 -12.97 10.82 1.13
N THR A 34 -11.76 10.34 0.87
CA THR A 34 -10.76 10.07 1.91
C THR A 34 -9.39 10.65 1.52
N ARG A 35 -8.42 10.48 2.43
CA ARG A 35 -7.00 10.78 2.18
C ARG A 35 -6.16 9.51 2.02
N LEU A 36 -6.78 8.35 1.79
CA LEU A 36 -6.09 7.06 1.70
C LEU A 36 -5.66 6.77 0.26
N VAL A 37 -4.37 6.49 0.03
CA VAL A 37 -3.84 6.17 -1.31
C VAL A 37 -3.09 4.83 -1.31
N PRO A 38 -3.63 3.80 -2.01
CA PRO A 38 -2.95 2.52 -2.14
C PRO A 38 -1.98 2.49 -3.33
N PHE A 39 -0.78 1.93 -3.12
CA PHE A 39 0.25 1.75 -4.15
C PHE A 39 1.03 0.45 -3.89
N LYS A 40 1.76 -0.05 -4.91
CA LYS A 40 2.67 -1.21 -4.72
C LYS A 40 3.96 -0.79 -4.01
N CYS A 41 4.73 -1.72 -3.45
CA CYS A 41 5.94 -1.34 -2.73
C CYS A 41 6.97 -0.66 -3.66
N PRO A 42 7.47 0.54 -3.34
CA PRO A 42 8.62 1.12 -4.01
C PRO A 42 9.88 0.31 -3.66
N LEU A 43 10.86 0.28 -4.57
CA LEU A 43 12.08 -0.50 -4.40
C LEU A 43 13.32 0.41 -4.44
N ARG A 44 14.34 0.05 -3.65
CA ARG A 44 15.64 0.71 -3.63
C ARG A 44 16.43 0.44 -4.91
N TRP A 45 17.37 1.33 -5.20
CA TRP A 45 18.15 1.29 -6.44
C TRP A 45 18.86 -0.05 -6.69
N SER A 46 19.38 -0.70 -5.65
CA SER A 46 20.09 -1.99 -5.80
C SER A 46 19.22 -3.11 -6.37
N ILE A 47 17.90 -3.01 -6.21
CA ILE A 47 16.91 -3.91 -6.83
C ILE A 47 16.52 -3.37 -8.22
N LEU A 48 16.16 -2.08 -8.29
CA LEU A 48 15.67 -1.44 -9.53
C LEU A 48 16.67 -1.44 -10.69
N ARG A 49 17.99 -1.43 -10.42
CA ARG A 49 19.02 -1.42 -11.46
C ARG A 49 18.96 -2.62 -12.41
N ASN A 50 18.34 -3.72 -11.98
CA ASN A 50 18.18 -4.95 -12.76
C ASN A 50 16.85 -4.98 -13.54
N LEU A 51 16.02 -3.94 -13.42
CA LEU A 51 14.77 -3.77 -14.15
C LEU A 51 14.95 -2.78 -15.31
N ASN A 52 14.11 -2.91 -16.34
CA ASN A 52 14.00 -1.92 -17.39
C ASN A 52 13.58 -0.57 -16.81
N GLN A 53 14.07 0.54 -17.37
CA GLN A 53 13.78 1.89 -16.88
C GLN A 53 12.27 2.16 -16.73
N ARG A 54 11.46 1.70 -17.70
CA ARG A 54 9.99 1.88 -17.70
C ARG A 54 9.27 1.13 -16.58
N ASP A 55 9.89 0.09 -16.04
CA ASP A 55 9.30 -0.79 -15.03
C ASP A 55 9.69 -0.36 -13.60
N ARG A 56 10.62 0.60 -13.47
CA ARG A 56 11.13 1.06 -12.17
C ARG A 56 10.07 1.85 -11.40
N PHE A 57 10.12 1.67 -10.08
CA PHE A 57 9.29 2.43 -9.15
C PHE A 57 10.00 2.54 -7.80
N SER A 58 10.55 3.71 -7.53
CA SER A 58 11.21 4.12 -6.30
C SER A 58 10.30 5.03 -5.45
N LEU A 59 10.77 5.42 -4.26
CA LEU A 59 10.10 6.45 -3.45
C LEU A 59 10.00 7.78 -4.21
N ASN A 60 11.06 8.20 -4.90
CA ASN A 60 11.04 9.44 -5.69
C ASN A 60 10.01 9.36 -6.82
N ASP A 61 9.88 8.22 -7.50
CA ASP A 61 8.84 8.01 -8.52
C ASP A 61 7.42 8.11 -7.92
N LEU A 62 7.22 7.68 -6.67
CA LEU A 62 5.95 7.83 -5.96
C LEU A 62 5.64 9.31 -5.70
N ILE A 63 6.60 10.05 -5.15
CA ILE A 63 6.44 11.47 -4.83
C ILE A 63 6.19 12.28 -6.09
N GLU A 64 7.01 12.10 -7.13
CA GLU A 64 6.86 12.81 -8.41
C GLU A 64 5.47 12.56 -9.03
N ARG A 65 4.94 11.33 -8.96
CA ARG A 65 3.59 11.01 -9.47
C ARG A 65 2.48 11.71 -8.70
N LEU A 66 2.65 11.92 -7.39
CA LEU A 66 1.68 12.61 -6.54
C LEU A 66 1.77 14.14 -6.72
N ASP A 67 2.99 14.68 -6.77
CA ASP A 67 3.26 16.10 -6.99
C ASP A 67 2.73 16.57 -8.34
N ASN A 68 2.91 15.77 -9.39
CA ASN A 68 2.34 16.03 -10.73
C ASN A 68 0.81 16.11 -10.72
N ARG A 69 0.15 15.59 -9.68
CA ARG A 69 -1.30 15.65 -9.47
C ARG A 69 -1.68 16.65 -8.39
N LYS A 70 -0.73 17.49 -7.94
CA LYS A 70 -0.88 18.49 -6.88
C LYS A 70 -1.36 17.86 -5.57
N ARG A 71 -0.77 16.72 -5.20
CA ARG A 71 -1.05 16.03 -3.94
C ARG A 71 0.26 15.71 -3.25
N GLU A 72 0.31 16.00 -1.96
CA GLU A 72 1.47 15.69 -1.13
C GLU A 72 1.20 14.42 -0.32
N LEU A 73 2.24 13.65 -0.03
CA LEU A 73 2.19 12.53 0.91
C LEU A 73 2.64 13.01 2.28
N GLY A 74 1.94 12.61 3.35
CA GLY A 74 2.35 12.97 4.72
C GLY A 74 2.63 11.77 5.63
N LEU A 75 2.16 10.59 5.25
CA LEU A 75 2.40 9.35 6.00
C LEU A 75 2.51 8.17 5.04
N ILE A 76 3.44 7.25 5.28
CA ILE A 76 3.47 5.91 4.69
C ILE A 76 3.21 4.87 5.78
N ILE A 77 2.23 4.00 5.53
CA ILE A 77 1.97 2.78 6.29
C ILE A 77 2.42 1.58 5.46
N ASP A 78 3.51 0.97 5.90
CA ASP A 78 4.14 -0.20 5.27
C ASP A 78 3.66 -1.48 5.95
N LEU A 79 2.95 -2.30 5.19
CA LEU A 79 2.35 -3.58 5.60
C LEU A 79 3.21 -4.80 5.24
N THR A 80 4.43 -4.59 4.74
CA THR A 80 5.34 -5.68 4.39
C THR A 80 5.95 -6.31 5.63
N ASP A 81 6.33 -7.59 5.53
CA ASP A 81 7.02 -8.30 6.61
C ASP A 81 8.53 -8.37 6.35
N THR A 82 9.09 -7.29 5.81
CA THR A 82 10.52 -7.22 5.47
C THR A 82 10.97 -5.77 5.32
N ASP A 83 12.22 -5.47 5.66
CA ASP A 83 12.81 -4.13 5.53
C ASP A 83 13.82 -4.05 4.36
N ARG A 84 13.71 -5.00 3.41
CA ARG A 84 14.67 -5.15 2.31
C ARG A 84 14.35 -4.29 1.08
N TYR A 85 13.12 -3.80 0.96
CA TYR A 85 12.66 -3.12 -0.26
C TYR A 85 13.17 -1.70 -0.36
N TYR A 86 13.11 -0.92 0.72
CA TYR A 86 13.66 0.43 0.82
C TYR A 86 13.95 0.77 2.28
N ASP A 87 14.72 1.81 2.52
CA ASP A 87 15.04 2.26 3.89
C ASP A 87 13.98 3.23 4.38
N TYR A 88 13.48 3.06 5.60
CA TYR A 88 12.50 3.98 6.15
C TYR A 88 13.08 5.39 6.34
N ARG A 89 14.41 5.51 6.50
CA ARG A 89 15.10 6.80 6.58
C ARG A 89 14.97 7.61 5.29
N ASP A 90 14.93 6.94 4.13
CA ASP A 90 14.68 7.60 2.84
C ASP A 90 13.28 8.24 2.79
N VAL A 91 12.33 7.77 3.60
CA VAL A 91 10.99 8.36 3.74
C VAL A 91 11.02 9.56 4.67
N GLU A 92 11.73 9.44 5.80
CA GLU A 92 11.87 10.53 6.79
C GLU A 92 12.63 11.73 6.20
N ASP A 93 13.65 11.48 5.37
CA ASP A 93 14.40 12.52 4.66
C ASP A 93 13.52 13.33 3.67
N LEU A 94 12.36 12.78 3.29
CA LEU A 94 11.35 13.44 2.46
C LEU A 94 10.27 14.19 3.28
N ASP A 95 10.45 14.33 4.60
CA ASP A 95 9.48 14.92 5.55
C ASP A 95 8.12 14.18 5.56
N ILE A 96 8.17 12.85 5.44
CA ILE A 96 7.01 11.97 5.45
C ILE A 96 7.07 11.07 6.69
N GLU A 97 5.98 11.02 7.46
CA GLU A 97 5.89 10.09 8.59
C GLU A 97 5.94 8.63 8.10
N TYR A 98 6.63 7.74 8.80
CA TYR A 98 6.69 6.32 8.46
C TYR A 98 6.14 5.44 9.59
N CYS A 99 5.31 4.45 9.24
CA CYS A 99 4.76 3.48 10.16
C CYS A 99 4.81 2.06 9.58
N LYS A 100 5.45 1.12 10.30
CA LYS A 100 5.44 -0.31 9.96
C LYS A 100 4.36 -1.08 10.73
N ILE A 101 3.56 -1.86 10.02
CA ILE A 101 2.71 -2.92 10.59
C ILE A 101 3.11 -4.21 9.88
N ARG A 102 3.91 -5.06 10.54
CA ARG A 102 4.36 -6.31 9.95
C ARG A 102 3.20 -7.30 9.87
N VAL A 103 2.84 -7.70 8.65
CA VAL A 103 1.76 -8.65 8.37
C VAL A 103 2.35 -9.84 7.61
N PRO A 104 2.61 -10.98 8.29
CA PRO A 104 3.16 -12.18 7.67
C PRO A 104 2.30 -12.67 6.49
N GLY A 105 2.95 -13.13 5.42
CA GLY A 105 2.26 -13.46 4.15
C GLY A 105 1.30 -14.66 4.18
N HIS A 106 1.42 -15.53 5.20
CA HIS A 106 0.68 -16.79 5.34
C HIS A 106 -0.39 -16.77 6.43
N GLN A 107 -0.55 -15.65 7.13
CA GLN A 107 -1.51 -15.52 8.22
C GLN A 107 -2.58 -14.51 7.87
N ASP A 108 -3.78 -14.73 8.39
CA ASP A 108 -4.83 -13.73 8.34
C ASP A 108 -4.42 -12.47 9.10
N VAL A 109 -4.94 -11.34 8.61
CA VAL A 109 -4.72 -10.05 9.27
C VAL A 109 -5.46 -10.06 10.61
N SER A 110 -4.72 -9.97 11.70
CA SER A 110 -5.32 -9.93 13.05
C SER A 110 -6.10 -8.64 13.29
N ASP A 111 -7.14 -8.73 14.13
CA ASP A 111 -7.93 -7.58 14.58
C ASP A 111 -7.04 -6.53 15.28
N GLU A 112 -6.02 -6.96 16.03
CA GLU A 112 -5.05 -6.06 16.67
C GLU A 112 -4.29 -5.22 15.63
N ASN A 113 -3.84 -5.84 14.53
CA ASN A 113 -3.18 -5.13 13.45
C ASN A 113 -4.14 -4.10 12.81
N CYS A 114 -5.40 -4.46 12.58
CA CYS A 114 -6.41 -3.52 12.08
C CYS A 114 -6.65 -2.36 13.05
N GLN A 115 -6.79 -2.62 14.35
CA GLN A 115 -6.93 -1.56 15.36
C GLN A 115 -5.69 -0.65 15.40
N LYS A 116 -4.48 -1.21 15.26
CA LYS A 116 -3.24 -0.42 15.15
C LYS A 116 -3.28 0.48 13.91
N PHE A 117 -3.68 -0.05 12.77
CA PHE A 117 -3.86 0.72 11.53
C PHE A 117 -4.87 1.86 11.73
N PHE A 118 -6.03 1.59 12.33
CA PHE A 118 -7.06 2.61 12.58
C PHE A 118 -6.53 3.73 13.48
N ARG A 119 -5.81 3.39 14.55
CA ARG A 119 -5.20 4.38 15.46
C ARG A 119 -4.20 5.26 14.72
N ILE A 120 -3.36 4.69 13.86
CA ILE A 120 -2.38 5.43 13.05
C ILE A 120 -3.09 6.39 12.11
N VAL A 121 -4.06 5.90 11.32
CA VAL A 121 -4.84 6.71 10.37
C VAL A 121 -5.57 7.85 11.11
N ASN A 122 -6.31 7.54 12.17
CA ASN A 122 -7.06 8.53 12.93
C ASN A 122 -6.15 9.54 13.65
N LYS A 123 -4.96 9.14 14.12
CA LYS A 123 -3.98 10.07 14.69
C LYS A 123 -3.48 11.04 13.61
N PHE A 124 -3.07 10.53 12.46
CA PHE A 124 -2.59 11.37 11.36
C PHE A 124 -3.66 12.37 10.91
N LEU A 125 -4.89 11.90 10.65
CA LEU A 125 -6.00 12.76 10.23
C LEU A 125 -6.32 13.85 11.27
N ARG A 126 -6.24 13.54 12.58
CA ARG A 126 -6.46 14.53 13.65
C ARG A 126 -5.35 15.58 13.71
N ASN A 127 -4.10 15.18 13.53
CA ASN A 127 -2.94 16.07 13.61
C ASN A 127 -2.74 16.91 12.33
N ASN A 128 -3.35 16.49 11.22
CA ASN A 128 -3.22 17.10 9.90
C ASN A 128 -4.56 17.63 9.38
N ARG A 129 -5.46 18.09 10.26
CA ARG A 129 -6.78 18.64 9.88
C ARG A 129 -6.69 19.91 9.02
N GLN A 130 -5.58 20.63 9.15
CA GLN A 130 -5.28 21.90 8.48
C GLN A 130 -4.73 21.73 7.05
N ASN A 131 -4.44 20.50 6.61
CA ASN A 131 -3.92 20.20 5.28
C ASN A 131 -4.65 19.00 4.66
N ASP A 132 -4.33 18.67 3.42
CA ASP A 132 -4.93 17.58 2.64
C ASP A 132 -3.93 16.47 2.28
N LYS A 133 -2.74 16.45 2.91
CA LYS A 133 -1.69 15.44 2.70
C LYS A 133 -2.23 14.00 2.73
N LEU A 134 -1.86 13.16 1.78
CA LEU A 134 -2.35 11.79 1.70
C LEU A 134 -1.65 10.87 2.72
N ILE A 135 -2.37 9.81 3.10
CA ILE A 135 -1.84 8.65 3.81
C ILE A 135 -1.63 7.57 2.78
N GLY A 136 -0.38 7.23 2.56
CA GLY A 136 0.06 6.16 1.71
C GLY A 136 0.00 4.80 2.38
N ILE A 137 -0.56 3.79 1.70
CA ILE A 137 -0.64 2.43 2.22
C ILE A 137 -0.14 1.45 1.17
N HIS A 138 0.84 0.62 1.52
CA HIS A 138 1.29 -0.45 0.64
C HIS A 138 1.56 -1.75 1.39
N CYS A 139 1.44 -2.85 0.65
CA CYS A 139 2.11 -4.11 0.94
C CYS A 139 3.08 -4.38 -0.22
N THR A 140 3.43 -5.63 -0.54
CA THR A 140 4.29 -5.91 -1.72
C THR A 140 3.64 -5.40 -3.02
N HIS A 141 2.38 -5.77 -3.28
CA HIS A 141 1.65 -5.40 -4.50
C HIS A 141 0.69 -4.22 -4.31
N GLY A 142 0.41 -3.85 -3.07
CA GLY A 142 -0.61 -2.83 -2.76
C GLY A 142 -2.03 -3.27 -3.05
N VAL A 143 -2.32 -4.58 -3.03
CA VAL A 143 -3.64 -5.13 -3.40
C VAL A 143 -4.28 -5.84 -2.22
N ASN A 144 -3.91 -7.10 -1.94
CA ASN A 144 -4.64 -7.91 -0.96
C ASN A 144 -4.59 -7.37 0.47
N ARG A 145 -3.39 -7.26 1.08
CA ARG A 145 -3.26 -6.71 2.44
C ARG A 145 -3.71 -5.26 2.52
N SER A 146 -3.20 -4.38 1.66
CA SER A 146 -3.61 -2.97 1.63
C SER A 146 -5.12 -2.79 1.47
N GLY A 147 -5.72 -3.55 0.56
CA GLY A 147 -7.16 -3.52 0.31
C GLY A 147 -7.96 -4.01 1.49
N TYR A 148 -7.53 -5.07 2.16
CA TYR A 148 -8.17 -5.55 3.38
C TYR A 148 -8.15 -4.48 4.49
N PHE A 149 -6.99 -3.90 4.80
CA PHE A 149 -6.88 -2.84 5.83
C PHE A 149 -7.70 -1.60 5.49
N ILE A 150 -7.64 -1.14 4.25
CA ILE A 150 -8.39 0.03 3.78
C ILE A 150 -9.89 -0.26 3.83
N ALA A 151 -10.36 -1.34 3.19
CA ALA A 151 -11.77 -1.68 3.15
C ALA A 151 -12.33 -1.85 4.57
N ARG A 152 -11.58 -2.52 5.46
CA ARG A 152 -12.00 -2.69 6.85
C ARG A 152 -12.09 -1.37 7.60
N TYR A 153 -11.18 -0.41 7.37
CA TYR A 153 -11.30 0.95 7.92
C TYR A 153 -12.53 1.69 7.36
N LEU A 154 -12.80 1.59 6.06
CA LEU A 154 -13.97 2.21 5.43
C LEU A 154 -15.27 1.67 6.03
N ILE A 155 -15.36 0.37 6.32
CA ILE A 155 -16.53 -0.26 6.92
C ILE A 155 -16.65 0.10 8.40
N GLU A 156 -15.62 -0.22 9.18
CA GLU A 156 -15.67 -0.18 10.63
C GLU A 156 -15.61 1.24 11.19
N ILE A 157 -14.93 2.17 10.50
CA ILE A 157 -14.73 3.55 10.98
C ILE A 157 -15.55 4.57 10.20
N LEU A 158 -15.66 4.40 8.87
CA LEU A 158 -16.42 5.36 8.04
C LEU A 158 -17.86 4.92 7.75
N GLY A 159 -18.25 3.71 8.17
CA GLY A 159 -19.62 3.25 8.09
C GLY A 159 -20.09 2.81 6.70
N LEU A 160 -19.18 2.61 5.74
CA LEU A 160 -19.54 2.13 4.41
C LEU A 160 -20.04 0.69 4.46
N GLN A 161 -20.93 0.32 3.53
CA GLN A 161 -21.27 -1.08 3.34
C GLN A 161 -20.05 -1.85 2.80
N PRO A 162 -19.87 -3.15 3.14
CA PRO A 162 -18.71 -3.92 2.69
C PRO A 162 -18.47 -3.91 1.18
N ASP A 163 -19.52 -4.10 0.38
CA ASP A 163 -19.44 -4.05 -1.08
C ASP A 163 -18.99 -2.67 -1.60
N GLU A 164 -19.47 -1.60 -0.98
CA GLU A 164 -19.10 -0.23 -1.34
C GLU A 164 -17.64 0.04 -1.01
N ALA A 165 -17.17 -0.40 0.16
CA ALA A 165 -15.79 -0.27 0.60
C ALA A 165 -14.81 -1.03 -0.31
N ILE A 166 -15.15 -2.28 -0.64
CA ILE A 166 -14.35 -3.11 -1.57
C ILE A 166 -14.34 -2.47 -2.96
N ALA A 167 -15.49 -2.01 -3.45
CA ALA A 167 -15.58 -1.37 -4.76
C ALA A 167 -14.81 -0.05 -4.81
N ALA A 168 -14.87 0.76 -3.75
CA ALA A 168 -14.11 2.01 -3.62
C ALA A 168 -12.60 1.75 -3.68
N PHE A 169 -12.12 0.74 -2.95
CA PHE A 169 -10.72 0.31 -3.05
C PHE A 169 -10.36 -0.15 -4.47
N ASN A 170 -11.14 -1.07 -5.05
CA ASN A 170 -10.84 -1.65 -6.36
C ASN A 170 -10.77 -0.58 -7.46
N ARG A 171 -11.70 0.39 -7.44
CA ARG A 171 -11.69 1.54 -8.36
C ARG A 171 -10.43 2.40 -8.18
N ALA A 172 -10.13 2.77 -6.94
CA ALA A 172 -9.00 3.65 -6.65
C ALA A 172 -7.66 2.97 -6.95
N ARG A 173 -7.49 1.69 -6.60
CA ARG A 173 -6.26 0.93 -6.82
C ARG A 173 -6.05 0.52 -8.27
N GLY A 174 -7.13 0.28 -9.02
CA GLY A 174 -7.10 -0.28 -10.37
C GLY A 174 -6.84 -1.78 -10.43
N HIS A 175 -6.81 -2.46 -9.28
CA HIS A 175 -6.64 -3.91 -9.13
C HIS A 175 -7.60 -4.41 -8.06
N ARG A 176 -8.13 -5.62 -8.24
CA ARG A 176 -9.15 -6.17 -7.34
C ARG A 176 -8.53 -6.87 -6.14
N ILE A 177 -9.13 -6.71 -4.96
CA ILE A 177 -8.85 -7.60 -3.82
C ILE A 177 -9.24 -9.03 -4.22
N GLU A 178 -8.37 -10.00 -3.95
CA GLU A 178 -8.57 -11.42 -4.28
C GLU A 178 -8.70 -12.29 -3.03
N LYS A 179 -8.31 -11.78 -1.85
CA LYS A 179 -8.27 -12.53 -0.58
C LYS A 179 -9.15 -11.89 0.49
N ASN A 180 -9.65 -12.72 1.40
CA ASN A 180 -10.36 -12.34 2.63
C ASN A 180 -11.60 -11.45 2.39
N ILE A 181 -12.23 -11.60 1.23
CA ILE A 181 -13.47 -10.89 0.88
C ILE A 181 -14.60 -11.33 1.82
N GLU A 182 -14.75 -12.63 2.07
CA GLU A 182 -15.80 -13.18 2.93
C GLU A 182 -15.74 -12.58 4.34
N ASP A 183 -14.54 -12.42 4.91
CA ASP A 183 -14.38 -11.77 6.21
C ASP A 183 -14.86 -10.31 6.17
N LEU A 184 -14.46 -9.54 5.16
CA LEU A 184 -14.91 -8.15 4.99
C LEU A 184 -16.43 -8.03 4.92
N GLN A 185 -17.11 -8.99 4.28
CA GLN A 185 -18.58 -9.02 4.18
C GLN A 185 -19.28 -9.19 5.54
N THR A 186 -18.58 -9.72 6.55
CA THR A 186 -19.14 -9.88 7.91
C THR A 186 -18.91 -8.66 8.80
N ARG A 187 -18.04 -7.73 8.40
CA ARG A 187 -17.66 -6.57 9.22
C ARG A 187 -18.79 -5.54 9.28
N LYS A 188 -18.84 -4.80 10.40
CA LYS A 188 -19.88 -3.81 10.69
C LYS A 188 -19.24 -2.53 11.27
N PRO A 189 -19.90 -1.38 11.13
CA PRO A 189 -19.44 -0.15 11.78
C PRO A 189 -19.24 -0.35 13.29
N ILE A 190 -18.12 0.14 13.82
CA ILE A 190 -17.85 0.16 15.25
C ILE A 190 -18.63 1.36 15.82
N GLN A 191 -19.57 1.08 16.73
CA GLN A 191 -20.32 2.09 17.47
C GLN A 191 -19.46 2.78 18.53
#